data_AF-A0AAU4MNZ2-F1
#
_entry.id   AF-A0AAU4MNZ2-F1
#
_cell.length_a   1.000
_cell.length_b   1.000
_cell.length_c   1.000
_cell.angle_alpha   90.00
_cell.angle_beta   90.00
_cell.angle_gamma   90.00
#
_symmetry.space_group_name_H-M   'P 1'
#
loop_
_entity.id
_entity.type
_entity.pdbx_description
1 polymer ?
#
loop_
_entity_poly.entity_id
_entity_poly.type
_entity_poly.pdbx_seq_one_letter_code
_entity_poly.pdbx_strand_id
1 'polypeptide(L)'
;MTVTTTPTTTAPALPGPAVDPAPVGDESIEWALWLTGTGEQRPMRDHITALLTAAQHTARSALHDTGSRGASVDLAVVLHRGRVWSPEPHAASGAVQPVLLWSARCKVCGEPFDDEYGHHSTVGEVVVQATDGLWTDADGGWLICDNDDREHDDARDATGRVPVDPIPGQNPLPGIPADGPVHTWFGLTYANYLVVPRTLMQSMPVGWQQRAVACLTELDAAFAHVARAEAYDVIPATVREAGELTDPELRAAGVSVERHDEDGGELDEPRLRDRDGEELPGHEYVLLPGTDPVPHYNGAAPASPRTAAG
;
A
#
# COMPACT_ATOMS: atom_id res chain seq x y z
N MET A 1 39.84 -1.10 -63.55
CA MET A 1 39.61 -0.17 -62.43
C MET A 1 38.22 0.38 -62.61
N THR A 2 37.27 -0.10 -61.81
CA THR A 2 35.85 0.19 -61.94
C THR A 2 35.43 0.94 -60.68
N VAL A 3 34.91 2.15 -60.85
CA VAL A 3 34.51 3.05 -59.76
C VAL A 3 33.07 2.76 -59.38
N THR A 4 32.86 2.50 -58.08
CA THR A 4 31.57 2.24 -57.42
C THR A 4 30.86 3.55 -57.09
N THR A 5 29.55 3.64 -57.37
CA THR A 5 28.65 4.65 -56.79
C THR A 5 27.55 3.97 -55.97
N THR A 6 27.43 4.37 -54.71
CA THR A 6 26.43 3.91 -53.74
C THR A 6 25.14 4.74 -53.89
N PRO A 7 23.93 4.17 -53.72
CA PRO A 7 22.69 4.95 -53.79
C PRO A 7 22.48 5.79 -52.52
N THR A 8 22.00 7.01 -52.74
CA THR A 8 21.61 7.99 -51.71
C THR A 8 20.36 7.52 -50.96
N THR A 9 20.45 7.46 -49.63
CA THR A 9 19.34 7.19 -48.71
C THR A 9 18.34 8.36 -48.72
N THR A 10 17.12 8.10 -49.18
CA THR A 10 15.98 9.02 -49.06
C THR A 10 15.53 9.10 -47.60
N ALA A 11 15.37 10.32 -47.07
CA ALA A 11 14.82 10.56 -45.74
C ALA A 11 13.40 9.99 -45.63
N PRO A 12 13.00 9.43 -44.46
CA PRO A 12 11.64 8.92 -44.27
C PRO A 12 10.63 10.07 -44.40
N ALA A 13 9.55 9.80 -45.14
CA ALA A 13 8.42 10.71 -45.26
C ALA A 13 7.83 11.00 -43.87
N LEU A 14 7.49 12.27 -43.62
CA LEU A 14 6.74 12.67 -42.43
C LEU A 14 5.45 11.86 -42.33
N PRO A 15 5.05 11.38 -41.13
CA PRO A 15 3.77 10.71 -40.97
C PRO A 15 2.63 11.65 -41.39
N GLY A 16 1.69 11.12 -42.17
CA GLY A 16 0.47 11.83 -42.52
C GLY A 16 -0.35 12.18 -41.28
N PRO A 17 -1.37 13.06 -41.39
CA PRO A 17 -2.25 13.40 -40.27
C PRO A 17 -2.84 12.12 -39.66
N ALA A 18 -2.91 12.08 -38.33
CA ALA A 18 -3.51 10.97 -37.59
C ALA A 18 -4.93 10.73 -38.13
N VAL A 19 -5.18 9.52 -38.62
CA VAL A 19 -6.52 9.09 -39.00
C VAL A 19 -7.30 8.96 -37.70
N ASP A 20 -8.44 9.67 -37.61
CA ASP A 20 -9.34 9.54 -36.46
C ASP A 20 -9.63 8.05 -36.21
N PRO A 21 -9.48 7.55 -34.97
CA PRO A 21 -9.80 6.16 -34.67
C PRO A 21 -11.28 5.92 -34.99
N ALA A 22 -11.56 4.85 -35.74
CA ALA A 22 -12.92 4.42 -36.00
C ALA A 22 -13.64 4.16 -34.66
N PRO A 23 -14.91 4.57 -34.50
CA PRO A 23 -15.65 4.28 -33.29
C PRO A 23 -15.75 2.77 -33.11
N VAL A 24 -15.30 2.29 -31.95
CA VAL A 24 -15.29 0.87 -31.57
C VAL A 24 -16.41 0.52 -30.58
N GLY A 25 -17.15 1.52 -30.10
CA GLY A 25 -18.27 1.35 -29.17
C GLY A 25 -19.41 2.34 -29.42
N ASP A 26 -20.42 2.26 -28.56
CA ASP A 26 -21.59 3.14 -28.58
C ASP A 26 -21.21 4.59 -28.23
N GLU A 27 -21.34 5.50 -29.20
CA GLU A 27 -21.03 6.92 -29.05
C GLU A 27 -22.01 7.66 -28.12
N SER A 28 -23.17 7.07 -27.82
CA SER A 28 -24.15 7.65 -26.88
C SER A 28 -23.74 7.51 -25.41
N ILE A 29 -22.81 6.61 -25.12
CA ILE A 29 -22.30 6.38 -23.76
C ILE A 29 -21.05 7.24 -23.56
N GLU A 30 -21.12 8.19 -22.63
CA GLU A 30 -20.02 9.12 -22.38
C GLU A 30 -18.73 8.39 -22.00
N TRP A 31 -18.80 7.48 -21.03
CA TRP A 31 -17.66 6.66 -20.61
C TRP A 31 -18.03 5.18 -20.59
N ALA A 32 -17.19 4.34 -21.19
CA ALA A 32 -17.40 2.89 -21.16
C ALA A 32 -16.08 2.14 -21.06
N LEU A 33 -16.16 0.90 -20.58
CA LEU A 33 -15.07 -0.06 -20.62
C LEU A 33 -15.31 -1.05 -21.76
N TRP A 34 -14.33 -1.21 -22.64
CA TRP A 34 -14.36 -2.23 -23.68
C TRP A 34 -13.41 -3.37 -23.33
N LEU A 35 -13.95 -4.58 -23.22
CA LEU A 35 -13.19 -5.79 -22.93
C LEU A 35 -12.76 -6.42 -24.26
N THR A 36 -11.47 -6.36 -24.58
CA THR A 36 -10.97 -6.75 -25.92
C THR A 36 -11.17 -8.22 -26.23
N GLY A 37 -11.20 -9.08 -25.21
CA GLY A 37 -11.42 -10.52 -25.35
C GLY A 37 -12.84 -10.91 -25.75
N THR A 38 -13.83 -10.22 -25.18
CA THR A 38 -15.26 -10.55 -25.38
C THR A 38 -15.94 -9.59 -26.36
N GLY A 39 -15.34 -8.45 -26.65
CA GLY A 39 -15.98 -7.34 -27.35
C GLY A 39 -17.06 -6.64 -26.53
N GLU A 40 -17.23 -7.00 -25.25
CA GLU A 40 -18.27 -6.44 -24.39
C GLU A 40 -17.95 -4.98 -24.04
N GLN A 41 -18.98 -4.13 -24.11
CA GLN A 41 -18.92 -2.75 -23.66
C GLN A 41 -19.72 -2.60 -22.36
N ARG A 42 -19.09 -2.07 -21.31
CA ARG A 42 -19.72 -1.79 -20.02
C ARG A 42 -19.79 -0.29 -19.76
N PRO A 43 -20.98 0.33 -19.63
CA PRO A 43 -21.08 1.75 -19.30
C PRO A 43 -20.46 2.05 -17.94
N MET A 44 -19.74 3.15 -17.85
CA MET A 44 -19.08 3.64 -16.65
C MET A 44 -19.69 4.97 -16.25
N ARG A 45 -19.82 5.18 -14.94
CA ARG A 45 -20.44 6.39 -14.38
C ARG A 45 -19.65 7.65 -14.73
N ASP A 46 -18.32 7.55 -14.71
CA ASP A 46 -17.39 8.65 -14.91
C ASP A 46 -16.01 8.12 -15.34
N HIS A 47 -15.14 9.02 -15.78
CA HIS A 47 -13.79 8.74 -16.25
C HIS A 47 -12.91 8.03 -15.20
N ILE A 48 -12.96 8.48 -13.94
CA ILE A 48 -12.11 7.93 -12.86
C ILE A 48 -12.50 6.48 -12.60
N THR A 49 -13.80 6.20 -12.50
CA THR A 49 -14.33 4.85 -12.34
C THR A 49 -13.93 3.96 -13.51
N ALA A 50 -13.98 4.48 -14.74
CA ALA A 50 -13.55 3.74 -15.92
C ALA A 50 -12.05 3.36 -15.88
N LEU A 51 -11.17 4.31 -15.52
CA LEU A 51 -9.73 4.07 -15.40
C LEU A 51 -9.39 3.06 -14.29
N LEU A 52 -9.98 3.22 -13.11
CA LEU A 52 -9.74 2.30 -11.98
C LEU A 52 -10.22 0.89 -12.32
N THR A 53 -11.40 0.76 -12.92
CA THR A 53 -11.95 -0.55 -13.33
C THR A 53 -11.10 -1.19 -14.42
N ALA A 54 -10.61 -0.40 -15.39
CA ALA A 54 -9.72 -0.88 -16.44
C ALA A 54 -8.38 -1.39 -15.88
N ALA A 55 -7.80 -0.65 -14.94
CA ALA A 55 -6.54 -1.02 -14.28
C ALA A 55 -6.69 -2.30 -13.46
N GLN A 56 -7.77 -2.41 -12.67
CA GLN A 56 -8.08 -3.62 -11.90
C GLN A 56 -8.28 -4.85 -12.79
N HIS A 57 -9.03 -4.71 -13.89
CA HIS A 57 -9.24 -5.80 -14.83
C HIS A 57 -7.92 -6.24 -15.45
N THR A 58 -7.10 -5.30 -15.93
CA THR A 58 -5.80 -5.60 -16.54
C THR A 58 -4.86 -6.28 -15.56
N ALA A 59 -4.83 -5.85 -14.30
CA ALA A 59 -4.03 -6.49 -13.25
C ALA A 59 -4.51 -7.93 -12.97
N ARG A 60 -5.82 -8.17 -12.90
CA ARG A 60 -6.38 -9.52 -12.72
C ARG A 60 -6.08 -10.42 -13.92
N SER A 61 -6.22 -9.91 -15.15
CA SER A 61 -5.86 -10.65 -16.37
C SER A 61 -4.38 -11.05 -16.37
N ALA A 62 -3.49 -10.16 -15.92
CA ALA A 62 -2.06 -10.44 -15.82
C ALA A 62 -1.72 -11.52 -14.78
N LEU A 63 -2.46 -11.60 -13.67
CA LEU A 63 -2.30 -12.67 -12.67
C LEU A 63 -2.78 -14.04 -13.17
N HIS A 64 -3.77 -14.05 -14.05
CA HIS A 64 -4.34 -15.28 -14.63
C HIS A 64 -3.65 -15.73 -15.92
N ASP A 65 -2.71 -14.94 -16.47
CA ASP A 65 -1.90 -15.36 -17.61
C ASP A 65 -0.89 -16.43 -17.15
N THR A 66 -1.24 -17.70 -17.37
CA THR A 66 -0.39 -18.85 -17.02
C THR A 66 0.79 -19.05 -17.98
N GLY A 67 1.10 -18.07 -18.85
CA GLY A 67 2.20 -18.14 -19.82
C GLY A 67 1.91 -19.08 -21.01
N SER A 68 0.66 -19.52 -21.16
CA SER A 68 0.22 -20.36 -22.27
C SER A 68 0.27 -19.54 -23.55
N ARG A 69 1.25 -19.81 -24.42
CA ARG A 69 1.34 -19.20 -25.76
C ARG A 69 0.04 -19.41 -26.53
N GLY A 70 -0.85 -18.42 -26.53
CA GLY A 70 -2.14 -18.45 -27.21
C GLY A 70 -3.34 -17.94 -26.41
N ALA A 71 -3.23 -17.68 -25.11
CA ALA A 71 -4.28 -16.97 -24.38
C ALA A 71 -4.28 -15.49 -24.82
N SER A 72 -5.38 -15.01 -25.39
CA SER A 72 -5.55 -13.57 -25.64
C SER A 72 -5.59 -12.87 -24.29
N VAL A 73 -4.73 -11.86 -24.09
CA VAL A 73 -4.81 -11.02 -22.90
C VAL A 73 -6.09 -10.18 -23.03
N ASP A 74 -7.04 -10.43 -22.13
CA ASP A 74 -8.24 -9.61 -22.03
C ASP A 74 -7.87 -8.28 -21.40
N LEU A 75 -7.59 -7.30 -22.26
CA LEU A 75 -7.36 -5.92 -21.88
C LEU A 75 -8.70 -5.22 -21.73
N ALA A 76 -8.75 -4.31 -20.77
CA ALA A 76 -9.89 -3.45 -20.56
C ALA A 76 -9.50 -2.03 -20.98
N VAL A 77 -10.16 -1.51 -22.01
CA VAL A 77 -9.84 -0.23 -22.65
C VAL A 77 -10.93 0.78 -22.33
N VAL A 78 -10.56 1.97 -21.90
CA VAL A 78 -11.52 3.05 -21.64
C VAL A 78 -11.91 3.72 -22.95
N LEU A 79 -13.22 3.80 -23.18
CA LEU A 79 -13.84 4.52 -24.28
C LEU A 79 -14.46 5.83 -23.77
N HIS A 80 -14.30 6.91 -24.54
CA HIS A 80 -15.07 8.13 -24.39
C HIS A 80 -15.93 8.32 -25.64
N ARG A 81 -17.26 8.28 -25.50
CA ARG A 81 -18.21 8.33 -26.62
C ARG A 81 -17.81 7.37 -27.75
N GLY A 82 -17.68 6.09 -27.41
CA GLY A 82 -17.41 5.02 -28.40
C GLY A 82 -16.02 5.04 -29.03
N ARG A 83 -15.13 5.94 -28.61
CA ARG A 83 -13.76 6.08 -29.15
C ARG A 83 -12.75 5.70 -28.10
N VAL A 84 -11.71 4.98 -28.53
CA VAL A 84 -10.59 4.63 -27.65
C VAL A 84 -9.91 5.92 -27.21
N TRP A 85 -9.80 6.10 -25.90
CA TRP A 85 -8.93 7.13 -25.37
C TRP A 85 -7.48 6.71 -25.61
N SER A 86 -6.84 7.32 -26.61
CA SER A 86 -5.40 7.18 -26.84
C SER A 86 -4.72 8.41 -26.25
N PRO A 87 -3.67 8.26 -25.42
CA PRO A 87 -2.77 9.37 -25.14
C PRO A 87 -2.12 9.85 -26.45
N GLU A 88 -1.68 11.12 -26.48
CA GLU A 88 -1.04 11.70 -27.66
C GLU A 88 0.18 10.87 -28.14
N PRO A 89 0.48 10.86 -29.45
CA PRO A 89 1.32 9.82 -30.08
C PRO A 89 2.81 9.86 -29.73
N HIS A 90 3.23 10.65 -28.75
CA HIS A 90 4.64 10.84 -28.40
C HIS A 90 5.15 9.95 -27.26
N ALA A 91 4.30 9.15 -26.63
CA ALA A 91 4.76 8.14 -25.68
C ALA A 91 5.18 6.86 -26.44
N ALA A 92 6.48 6.73 -26.72
CA ALA A 92 7.06 5.48 -27.22
C ALA A 92 6.62 4.31 -26.33
N SER A 93 6.22 3.20 -26.94
CA SER A 93 5.80 1.96 -26.28
C SER A 93 6.99 1.25 -25.60
N GLY A 94 7.57 1.89 -24.58
CA GLY A 94 8.15 1.20 -23.44
C GLY A 94 7.03 0.75 -22.52
N ALA A 95 7.30 -0.21 -21.64
CA ALA A 95 6.35 -0.66 -20.62
C ALA A 95 5.76 0.56 -19.89
N VAL A 96 4.48 0.86 -20.13
CA VAL A 96 3.78 1.93 -19.43
C VAL A 96 3.56 1.45 -18.02
N GLN A 97 4.40 1.93 -17.10
CA GLN A 97 4.17 1.73 -15.67
C GLN A 97 3.23 2.86 -15.23
N PRO A 98 1.98 2.56 -14.82
CA PRO A 98 1.14 3.58 -14.22
C PRO A 98 1.84 4.07 -12.95
N VAL A 99 2.12 5.38 -12.91
CA VAL A 99 2.65 6.04 -11.71
C VAL A 99 1.51 6.83 -11.09
N LEU A 100 1.26 6.58 -9.81
CA LEU A 100 0.35 7.42 -9.03
C LEU A 100 1.03 8.75 -8.75
N LEU A 101 0.37 9.83 -9.12
CA LEU A 101 0.83 11.18 -8.88
C LEU A 101 -0.07 11.84 -7.84
N TRP A 102 0.55 12.49 -6.88
CA TRP A 102 -0.11 13.17 -5.77
C TRP A 102 0.00 14.67 -5.97
N SER A 103 -1.07 15.41 -5.63
CA SER A 103 -1.07 16.88 -5.58
C SER A 103 -1.71 17.31 -4.26
N ALA A 104 -1.25 18.42 -3.71
CA ALA A 104 -1.81 18.99 -2.49
C ALA A 104 -2.81 20.08 -2.82
N ARG A 105 -3.78 20.28 -1.92
CA ARG A 105 -4.73 21.38 -1.96
C ARG A 105 -4.91 21.95 -0.57
N CYS A 106 -5.06 23.27 -0.48
CA CYS A 106 -5.31 23.92 0.79
C CYS A 106 -6.67 23.46 1.33
N LYS A 107 -6.72 23.05 2.60
CA LYS A 107 -7.97 22.64 3.26
C LYS A 107 -9.02 23.75 3.31
N VAL A 108 -8.56 25.01 3.38
CA VAL A 108 -9.43 26.18 3.55
C VAL A 108 -9.95 26.67 2.20
N CYS A 109 -9.05 27.10 1.31
CA CYS A 109 -9.45 27.69 0.01
C CYS A 109 -9.51 26.69 -1.16
N GLY A 110 -9.00 25.47 -1.01
CA GLY A 110 -8.95 24.47 -2.08
C GLY A 110 -7.93 24.77 -3.19
N GLU A 111 -7.14 25.85 -3.03
CA GLU A 111 -6.05 26.23 -3.93
C GLU A 111 -5.09 25.05 -4.07
N PRO A 112 -4.72 24.64 -5.30
CA PRO A 112 -3.73 23.60 -5.51
C PRO A 112 -2.34 24.12 -5.11
N PHE A 113 -1.53 23.23 -4.54
CA PHE A 113 -0.10 23.50 -4.38
C PHE A 113 0.54 23.43 -5.76
N ASP A 114 0.81 24.59 -6.35
CA ASP A 114 1.37 24.74 -7.69
C ASP A 114 2.89 24.96 -7.57
N ASP A 115 3.62 23.87 -7.38
CA ASP A 115 5.01 23.89 -7.84
C ASP A 115 5.01 23.76 -9.37
N GLU A 116 6.05 24.25 -10.02
CA GLU A 116 6.20 24.31 -11.48
C GLU A 116 6.04 22.93 -12.20
N TYR A 117 5.87 21.83 -11.45
CA TYR A 117 5.68 20.46 -11.93
C TYR A 117 4.59 19.62 -11.21
N GLY A 118 3.72 20.22 -10.38
CA GLY A 118 2.37 19.82 -9.91
C GLY A 118 2.10 18.41 -9.34
N HIS A 119 3.06 17.47 -9.39
CA HIS A 119 2.80 16.05 -9.26
C HIS A 119 3.96 15.31 -8.59
N HIS A 120 3.69 14.71 -7.42
CA HIS A 120 4.68 14.01 -6.61
C HIS A 120 4.45 12.49 -6.61
N SER A 121 5.51 11.71 -6.39
CA SER A 121 5.43 10.24 -6.42
C SER A 121 4.84 9.63 -5.14
N THR A 122 4.85 10.39 -4.04
CA THR A 122 4.30 9.97 -2.75
C THR A 122 3.58 11.11 -2.02
N VAL A 123 2.69 10.76 -1.08
CA VAL A 123 2.04 11.73 -0.18
C VAL A 123 3.06 12.48 0.69
N GLY A 124 4.10 11.79 1.17
CA GLY A 124 5.12 12.43 2.00
C GLY A 124 5.92 13.49 1.26
N GLU A 125 6.24 13.25 -0.03
CA GLU A 125 6.96 14.20 -0.88
C GLU A 125 6.16 15.48 -1.12
N VAL A 126 4.85 15.36 -1.42
CA VAL A 126 4.00 16.55 -1.59
C VAL A 126 3.83 17.33 -0.29
N VAL A 127 3.74 16.66 0.87
CA VAL A 127 3.67 17.32 2.17
C VAL A 127 4.95 18.10 2.46
N VAL A 128 6.12 17.45 2.30
CA VAL A 128 7.42 18.10 2.52
C VAL A 128 7.57 19.33 1.62
N GLN A 129 7.28 19.18 0.33
CA GLN A 129 7.45 20.27 -0.62
C GLN A 129 6.45 21.42 -0.39
N ALA A 130 5.21 21.10 -0.03
CA ALA A 130 4.24 22.11 0.38
C ALA A 130 4.71 22.87 1.63
N THR A 131 5.24 22.17 2.63
CA THR A 131 5.75 22.81 3.84
C THR A 131 7.00 23.65 3.60
N ASP A 132 7.89 23.23 2.70
CA ASP A 132 9.03 24.03 2.25
C ASP A 132 8.57 25.28 1.48
N GLY A 133 7.43 25.17 0.78
CA GLY A 133 6.72 26.26 0.11
C GLY A 133 5.85 27.13 1.02
N LEU A 134 6.14 27.18 2.33
CA LEU A 134 5.45 27.98 3.36
C LEU A 134 4.04 27.52 3.74
N TRP A 135 3.55 26.40 3.20
CA TRP A 135 2.28 25.84 3.68
C TRP A 135 2.48 25.22 5.07
N THR A 136 1.42 25.19 5.87
CA THR A 136 1.44 24.56 7.18
C THR A 136 0.81 23.16 7.11
N ASP A 137 1.52 22.16 7.61
CA ASP A 137 0.95 20.83 7.86
C ASP A 137 0.10 20.88 9.12
N ALA A 138 -1.21 20.89 8.93
CA ALA A 138 -2.17 20.71 9.99
C ALA A 138 -2.30 19.21 10.29
N ASP A 139 -2.06 18.87 11.56
CA ASP A 139 -2.18 17.51 12.10
C ASP A 139 -3.25 16.65 11.39
N GLY A 140 -2.83 15.49 10.88
CA GLY A 140 -3.70 14.57 10.15
C GLY A 140 -3.55 14.64 8.62
N GLY A 141 -2.48 15.23 8.10
CA GLY A 141 -2.16 15.24 6.67
C GLY A 141 -2.96 16.26 5.87
N TRP A 142 -3.46 17.31 6.54
CA TRP A 142 -4.12 18.43 5.90
C TRP A 142 -3.13 19.56 5.71
N LEU A 143 -3.04 20.13 4.50
CA LEU A 143 -2.17 21.26 4.24
C LEU A 143 -2.99 22.56 4.19
N ILE A 144 -2.47 23.63 4.76
CA ILE A 144 -3.06 24.98 4.74
C ILE A 144 -2.06 25.91 4.06
N CYS A 145 -2.46 26.61 3.00
CA CYS A 145 -1.58 27.54 2.30
C CYS A 145 -1.24 28.77 3.14
N ASP A 146 -0.31 29.57 2.65
CA ASP A 146 0.23 30.77 3.30
C ASP A 146 -0.66 32.01 3.11
N ASN A 147 -1.91 31.83 2.67
CA ASN A 147 -2.82 32.97 2.49
C ASN A 147 -3.02 33.72 3.83
N ASP A 148 -2.87 35.04 3.76
CA ASP A 148 -2.92 35.96 4.91
C ASP A 148 -4.37 36.44 5.12
N ASP A 149 -5.25 35.48 5.42
CA ASP A 149 -6.61 35.77 5.85
C ASP A 149 -6.96 35.04 7.14
N ARG A 150 -8.00 35.57 7.79
CA ARG A 150 -8.45 35.09 9.09
C ARG A 150 -8.88 33.62 9.06
N GLU A 151 -9.43 33.10 7.98
CA GLU A 151 -9.85 31.70 7.92
C GLU A 151 -8.64 30.76 7.89
N HIS A 152 -7.56 31.16 7.22
CA HIS A 152 -6.30 30.43 7.22
C HIS A 152 -5.57 30.54 8.56
N ASP A 153 -5.53 31.72 9.18
CA ASP A 153 -5.00 31.90 10.53
C ASP A 153 -5.77 31.06 11.55
N ASP A 154 -7.10 31.15 11.56
CA ASP A 154 -7.97 30.39 12.46
C ASP A 154 -7.79 28.87 12.23
N ALA A 155 -7.60 28.42 10.98
CA ALA A 155 -7.35 27.01 10.66
C ALA A 155 -5.95 26.53 11.07
N ARG A 156 -4.92 27.37 10.94
CA ARG A 156 -3.55 27.10 11.42
C ARG A 156 -3.51 27.06 12.94
N ASP A 157 -4.24 27.95 13.62
CA ASP A 157 -4.35 27.98 15.09
C ASP A 157 -5.25 26.88 15.65
N ALA A 158 -6.27 26.47 14.89
CA ALA A 158 -7.15 25.34 15.21
C ALA A 158 -6.50 23.97 14.97
N THR A 159 -5.18 23.91 14.77
CA THR A 159 -4.39 22.67 14.78
C THR A 159 -4.33 22.07 16.20
N GLY A 160 -5.50 21.63 16.66
CA GLY A 160 -5.71 20.68 17.72
C GLY A 160 -6.66 19.62 17.17
N ARG A 161 -6.25 18.35 17.24
CA ARG A 161 -6.93 17.22 16.58
C ARG A 161 -8.46 17.28 16.66
N VAL A 162 -9.11 17.23 15.50
CA VAL A 162 -10.53 16.88 15.40
C VAL A 162 -10.65 15.42 15.87
N PRO A 163 -11.48 15.12 16.89
CA PRO A 163 -11.69 13.75 17.35
C PRO A 163 -12.18 12.88 16.19
N VAL A 164 -11.59 11.70 16.02
CA VAL A 164 -12.11 10.69 15.12
C VAL A 164 -13.33 10.06 15.80
N ASP A 165 -14.49 10.09 15.15
CA ASP A 165 -15.68 9.43 15.68
C ASP A 165 -15.42 7.92 15.83
N PRO A 166 -15.75 7.31 17.00
CA PRO A 166 -15.52 5.89 17.23
C PRO A 166 -16.34 5.01 16.29
N ILE A 167 -15.74 3.88 15.89
CA ILE A 167 -16.41 2.87 15.07
C ILE A 167 -17.60 2.27 15.85
N PRO A 168 -18.81 2.19 15.26
CA PRO A 168 -19.97 1.61 15.92
C PRO A 168 -19.69 0.17 16.41
N GLY A 169 -19.86 -0.06 17.71
CA GLY A 169 -19.71 -1.38 18.35
C GLY A 169 -18.41 -1.59 19.12
N GLN A 170 -17.46 -0.64 19.10
CA GLN A 170 -16.26 -0.68 19.93
C GLN A 170 -16.36 0.36 21.05
N ASN A 171 -16.55 -0.10 22.29
CA ASN A 171 -16.41 0.76 23.45
C ASN A 171 -14.91 0.94 23.76
N PRO A 172 -14.33 2.14 23.66
CA PRO A 172 -12.97 2.36 24.11
C PRO A 172 -12.85 2.03 25.60
N LEU A 173 -11.74 1.39 25.97
CA LEU A 173 -11.44 1.15 27.38
C LEU A 173 -11.38 2.50 28.11
N PRO A 174 -12.12 2.67 29.21
CA PRO A 174 -12.21 3.97 29.88
C PRO A 174 -10.82 4.44 30.33
N GLY A 175 -10.41 5.62 29.82
CA GLY A 175 -9.18 6.29 30.21
C GLY A 175 -7.97 6.08 29.31
N ILE A 176 -8.07 5.27 28.26
CA ILE A 176 -7.01 5.16 27.23
C ILE A 176 -7.48 5.97 26.02
N PRO A 177 -6.74 7.01 25.58
CA PRO A 177 -7.04 7.69 24.33
C PRO A 177 -7.12 6.65 23.21
N ALA A 178 -8.26 6.55 22.52
CA ALA A 178 -8.42 5.62 21.40
C ALA A 178 -7.65 6.08 20.14
N ASP A 179 -6.97 7.21 20.24
CA ASP A 179 -6.23 7.92 19.22
C ASP A 179 -4.88 8.42 19.75
N GLY A 180 -3.93 8.69 18.86
CA GLY A 180 -2.57 9.08 19.28
C GLY A 180 -1.54 8.78 18.21
N PRO A 181 -0.39 9.50 18.17
CA PRO A 181 0.72 9.15 17.29
C PRO A 181 1.15 7.69 17.46
N VAL A 182 1.10 7.19 18.69
CA VAL A 182 1.36 5.78 19.02
C VAL A 182 0.30 4.88 18.37
N HIS A 183 -0.99 5.12 18.59
CA HIS A 183 -2.06 4.35 17.93
C HIS A 183 -1.95 4.36 16.39
N THR A 184 -1.68 5.51 15.77
CA THR A 184 -1.50 5.62 14.32
C THR A 184 -0.28 4.82 13.84
N TRP A 185 0.83 4.89 14.57
CA TRP A 185 2.07 4.19 14.20
C TRP A 185 1.94 2.66 14.32
N PHE A 186 1.20 2.17 15.31
CA PHE A 186 0.89 0.73 15.47
C PHE A 186 -0.19 0.24 14.48
N GLY A 187 -0.87 1.15 13.78
CA GLY A 187 -1.99 0.85 12.91
C GLY A 187 -3.25 0.45 13.69
N LEU A 188 -4.29 -0.03 12.99
CA LEU A 188 -5.57 -0.44 13.57
C LEU A 188 -5.51 -1.76 14.36
N THR A 189 -4.31 -2.23 14.71
CA THR A 189 -4.14 -3.52 15.41
C THR A 189 -4.13 -3.28 16.92
N TYR A 190 -4.88 -4.10 17.66
CA TYR A 190 -4.96 -4.10 19.13
C TYR A 190 -3.67 -4.64 19.79
N ALA A 191 -2.50 -4.32 19.25
CA ALA A 191 -1.23 -4.82 19.74
C ALA A 191 -0.88 -4.16 21.07
N ASN A 192 -0.82 -4.96 22.14
CA ASN A 192 -0.35 -4.51 23.46
C ASN A 192 1.17 -4.38 23.55
N TYR A 193 1.91 -4.94 22.57
CA TYR A 193 3.37 -4.98 22.58
C TYR A 193 3.92 -4.52 21.23
N LEU A 194 5.05 -3.80 21.30
CA LEU A 194 5.87 -3.48 20.14
C LEU A 194 7.23 -4.14 20.27
N VAL A 195 7.58 -4.93 19.26
CA VAL A 195 8.91 -5.50 19.12
C VAL A 195 9.66 -4.71 18.06
N VAL A 196 10.70 -3.99 18.47
CA VAL A 196 11.64 -3.32 17.54
C VAL A 196 12.97 -4.06 17.58
N PRO A 197 13.52 -4.53 16.44
CA PRO A 197 14.82 -5.18 16.42
C PRO A 197 15.93 -4.24 16.89
N ARG A 198 16.64 -4.65 17.95
CA ARG A 198 17.73 -3.85 18.54
C ARG A 198 18.81 -3.48 17.51
N THR A 199 19.15 -4.40 16.62
CA THR A 199 20.19 -4.17 15.59
C THR A 199 19.81 -3.03 14.65
N LEU A 200 18.52 -2.90 14.31
CA LEU A 200 18.01 -1.78 13.51
C LEU A 200 18.05 -0.46 14.31
N MET A 201 17.69 -0.50 15.60
CA MET A 201 17.79 0.68 16.47
C MET A 201 19.23 1.19 16.60
N GLN A 202 20.20 0.29 16.69
CA GLN A 202 21.62 0.64 16.78
C GLN A 202 22.19 1.22 15.48
N SER A 203 21.58 0.87 14.34
CA SER A 203 21.92 1.46 13.05
C SER A 203 21.33 2.85 12.84
N MET A 204 20.39 3.29 13.67
CA MET A 204 19.81 4.63 13.53
C MET A 204 20.87 5.73 13.75
N PRO A 205 20.71 6.93 13.19
CA PRO A 205 21.57 8.07 13.52
C PRO A 205 21.63 8.32 15.03
N VAL A 206 22.79 8.73 15.55
CA VAL A 206 23.00 8.93 17.01
C VAL A 206 21.95 9.86 17.62
N GLY A 207 21.56 10.94 16.94
CA GLY A 207 20.52 11.85 17.43
C GLY A 207 19.15 11.18 17.56
N TRP A 208 18.83 10.18 16.72
CA TRP A 208 17.60 9.40 16.84
C TRP A 208 17.67 8.46 18.03
N GLN A 209 18.81 7.76 18.20
CA GLN A 209 19.04 6.90 19.36
C GLN A 209 18.90 7.67 20.68
N GLN A 210 19.46 8.88 20.75
CA GLN A 210 19.37 9.73 21.94
C GLN A 210 17.93 10.12 22.28
N ARG A 211 17.13 10.54 21.28
CA ARG A 211 15.72 10.84 21.50
C ARG A 211 14.92 9.61 21.93
N ALA A 212 15.15 8.47 21.30
CA ALA A 212 14.50 7.22 21.67
C ALA A 212 14.81 6.82 23.12
N VAL A 213 16.09 6.88 23.54
CA VAL A 213 16.51 6.60 24.91
C VAL A 213 15.89 7.57 25.92
N ALA A 214 15.80 8.86 25.59
CA ALA A 214 15.16 9.86 26.44
C ALA A 214 13.67 9.52 26.67
N CYS A 215 12.92 9.26 25.60
CA CYS A 215 11.50 8.88 25.71
C CYS A 215 11.31 7.57 26.50
N LEU A 216 12.16 6.56 26.27
CA LEU A 216 12.07 5.29 27.01
C LEU A 216 12.39 5.47 28.50
N THR A 217 13.32 6.36 28.83
CA THR A 217 13.64 6.69 30.24
C THR A 217 12.47 7.37 30.92
N GLU A 218 11.82 8.32 30.26
CA GLU A 218 10.62 8.99 30.76
C GLU A 218 9.45 8.00 30.94
N LEU A 219 9.26 7.10 29.96
CA LEU A 219 8.26 6.03 30.04
C LEU A 219 8.51 5.12 31.25
N ASP A 220 9.74 4.64 31.44
CA ASP A 220 10.10 3.79 32.57
C ASP A 220 9.87 4.49 33.91
N ALA A 221 10.20 5.78 34.01
CA ALA A 221 9.99 6.55 35.23
C ALA A 221 8.51 6.79 35.52
N ALA A 222 7.72 7.17 34.51
CA ALA A 222 6.30 7.48 34.65
C ALA A 222 5.48 6.23 35.05
N PHE A 223 5.84 5.06 34.51
CA PHE A 223 5.11 3.80 34.70
C PHE A 223 5.82 2.81 35.62
N ALA A 224 6.83 3.24 36.40
CA ALA A 224 7.57 2.39 37.34
C ALA A 224 6.69 1.68 38.38
N HIS A 225 5.50 2.25 38.65
CA HIS A 225 4.52 1.71 39.60
C HIS A 225 3.66 0.57 39.03
N VAL A 226 3.70 0.35 37.71
CA VAL A 226 2.92 -0.70 37.05
C VAL A 226 3.71 -2.00 37.06
N ALA A 227 3.08 -3.10 37.51
CA ALA A 227 3.68 -4.42 37.47
C ALA A 227 3.93 -4.86 36.02
N ARG A 228 5.11 -5.40 35.74
CA ARG A 228 5.55 -5.84 34.41
C ARG A 228 6.14 -7.24 34.49
N ALA A 229 6.05 -8.00 33.41
CA ALA A 229 6.78 -9.27 33.32
C ALA A 229 8.29 -9.01 33.39
N GLU A 230 9.02 -9.89 34.06
CA GLU A 230 10.48 -9.77 34.21
C GLU A 230 11.21 -10.02 32.88
N ALA A 231 10.63 -10.85 32.02
CA ALA A 231 11.16 -11.18 30.71
C ALA A 231 10.02 -11.58 29.76
N TYR A 232 10.29 -11.47 28.46
CA TYR A 232 9.42 -11.93 27.39
C TYR A 232 10.21 -12.86 26.48
N ASP A 233 9.56 -13.92 25.98
CA ASP A 233 10.08 -14.75 24.90
C ASP A 233 9.51 -14.23 23.57
N VAL A 234 10.37 -14.00 22.58
CA VAL A 234 10.01 -13.38 21.30
C VAL A 234 10.46 -14.30 20.17
N ILE A 235 9.48 -14.82 19.43
CA ILE A 235 9.70 -15.79 18.37
C ILE A 235 9.28 -15.18 17.03
N PRO A 236 10.18 -15.05 16.04
CA PRO A 236 9.80 -14.63 14.70
C PRO A 236 8.88 -15.67 14.07
N ALA A 237 7.83 -15.23 13.40
CA ALA A 237 6.85 -16.12 12.79
C ALA A 237 6.25 -15.55 11.51
N THR A 238 5.73 -16.42 10.67
CA THR A 238 4.89 -16.06 9.52
C THR A 238 3.44 -16.41 9.81
N VAL A 239 2.52 -15.60 9.29
CA VAL A 239 1.08 -15.85 9.41
C VAL A 239 0.67 -16.81 8.28
N ARG A 240 0.02 -17.92 8.64
CA ARG A 240 -0.46 -18.95 7.69
C ARG A 240 -1.83 -19.47 8.11
N GLU A 241 -2.65 -19.85 7.14
CA GLU A 241 -3.96 -20.47 7.39
C GLU A 241 -3.77 -21.90 7.93
N ALA A 242 -4.46 -22.25 9.02
CA ALA A 242 -4.23 -23.52 9.74
C ALA A 242 -4.49 -24.75 8.86
N GLY A 243 -5.51 -24.70 8.00
CA GLY A 243 -5.91 -25.77 7.09
C GLY A 243 -4.90 -26.05 5.97
N GLU A 244 -3.95 -25.13 5.74
CA GLU A 244 -2.86 -25.33 4.77
C GLU A 244 -1.61 -25.96 5.39
N LEU A 245 -1.53 -26.05 6.72
CA LEU A 245 -0.34 -26.50 7.43
C LEU A 245 -0.29 -28.02 7.55
N THR A 246 0.91 -28.56 7.41
CA THR A 246 1.19 -29.98 7.68
C THR A 246 1.19 -30.27 9.19
N ASP A 247 0.98 -31.53 9.61
CA ASP A 247 1.05 -31.91 11.04
C ASP A 247 2.32 -31.43 11.79
N PRO A 248 3.53 -31.48 11.20
CA PRO A 248 4.72 -30.90 11.84
C PRO A 248 4.65 -29.37 11.99
N GLU A 249 4.10 -28.66 11.00
CA GLU A 249 3.94 -27.21 11.03
C GLU A 249 2.86 -26.78 12.02
N LEU A 250 1.73 -27.49 12.07
CA LEU A 250 0.69 -27.29 13.07
C LEU A 250 1.27 -27.44 14.47
N ARG A 251 2.02 -28.52 14.73
CA ARG A 251 2.71 -28.71 16.01
C ARG A 251 3.71 -27.60 16.31
N ALA A 252 4.46 -27.12 15.32
CA ALA A 252 5.39 -26.00 15.48
C ALA A 252 4.67 -24.69 15.80
N ALA A 253 3.46 -24.48 15.26
CA ALA A 253 2.58 -23.35 15.58
C ALA A 253 1.85 -23.50 16.93
N GLY A 254 2.05 -24.61 17.65
CA GLY A 254 1.37 -24.91 18.91
C GLY A 254 -0.06 -25.40 18.73
N VAL A 255 -0.42 -25.87 17.53
CA VAL A 255 -1.73 -26.45 17.20
C VAL A 255 -1.65 -27.97 17.32
N SER A 256 -2.62 -28.55 18.02
CA SER A 256 -2.78 -30.00 18.15
C SER A 256 -3.84 -30.53 17.17
N VAL A 257 -3.65 -31.77 16.72
CA VAL A 257 -4.50 -32.41 15.70
C VAL A 257 -5.13 -33.66 16.31
N GLU A 258 -6.46 -33.66 16.43
CA GLU A 258 -7.24 -34.79 16.91
C GLU A 258 -7.86 -35.52 15.71
N ARG A 259 -7.55 -36.81 15.56
CA ARG A 259 -8.13 -37.70 14.55
C ARG A 259 -9.04 -38.70 15.22
N HIS A 260 -10.25 -38.89 14.68
CA HIS A 260 -11.17 -39.90 15.18
C HIS A 260 -10.95 -41.20 14.39
N ASP A 261 -10.44 -42.23 15.07
CA ASP A 261 -10.29 -43.57 14.51
C ASP A 261 -11.64 -44.32 14.60
N GLU A 262 -12.69 -43.83 13.94
CA GLU A 262 -13.93 -44.60 13.81
C GLU A 262 -13.87 -45.46 12.54
N ASP A 263 -13.70 -46.77 12.77
CA ASP A 263 -13.72 -47.83 11.77
C ASP A 263 -14.99 -47.76 10.90
N GLY A 264 -14.91 -47.12 9.73
CA GLY A 264 -15.70 -47.52 8.56
C GLY A 264 -16.75 -46.56 7.99
N GLY A 265 -16.72 -45.26 8.26
CA GLY A 265 -17.60 -44.31 7.55
C GLY A 265 -17.00 -42.91 7.48
N GLU A 266 -16.91 -42.37 6.26
CA GLU A 266 -16.54 -40.98 5.87
C GLU A 266 -15.35 -40.37 6.64
N LEU A 267 -14.24 -40.07 5.97
CA LEU A 267 -13.07 -39.45 6.58
C LEU A 267 -13.45 -38.09 7.19
N ASP A 268 -13.78 -38.07 8.48
CA ASP A 268 -14.01 -36.82 9.21
C ASP A 268 -12.74 -35.97 9.15
N GLU A 269 -12.91 -34.70 8.80
CA GLU A 269 -11.81 -33.74 8.80
C GLU A 269 -11.18 -33.67 10.20
N PRO A 270 -9.83 -33.62 10.29
CA PRO A 270 -9.17 -33.59 11.60
C PRO A 270 -9.56 -32.32 12.35
N ARG A 271 -9.84 -32.46 13.66
CA ARG A 271 -10.13 -31.32 14.52
C ARG A 271 -8.82 -30.68 14.97
N LEU A 272 -8.67 -29.39 14.67
CA LEU A 272 -7.53 -28.61 15.12
C LEU A 272 -7.87 -27.96 16.46
N ARG A 273 -6.91 -27.93 17.38
CA ARG A 273 -7.01 -27.17 18.63
C ARG A 273 -5.83 -26.26 18.84
N ASP A 274 -6.08 -25.04 19.30
CA ASP A 274 -5.03 -24.08 19.61
C ASP A 274 -4.23 -24.45 20.86
N ARG A 275 -3.35 -23.54 21.30
CA ARG A 275 -2.48 -23.72 22.47
C ARG A 275 -3.25 -23.82 23.80
N ASP A 276 -4.45 -23.26 23.85
CA ASP A 276 -5.32 -23.25 25.03
C ASP A 276 -6.28 -24.46 25.02
N GLY A 277 -6.27 -25.23 23.94
CA GLY A 277 -7.10 -26.42 23.74
C GLY A 277 -8.46 -26.13 23.14
N GLU A 278 -8.70 -24.90 22.68
CA GLU A 278 -9.96 -24.51 22.04
C GLU A 278 -10.00 -24.95 20.58
N GLU A 279 -11.19 -25.20 20.04
CA GLU A 279 -11.36 -25.62 18.65
C GLU A 279 -10.95 -24.49 17.69
N LEU A 280 -10.06 -24.83 16.75
CA LEU A 280 -9.49 -23.92 15.79
C LEU A 280 -10.05 -24.22 14.39
N PRO A 281 -10.85 -23.33 13.77
CA PRO A 281 -11.29 -23.53 12.39
C PRO A 281 -10.10 -23.60 11.43
N GLY A 282 -10.20 -24.43 10.40
CA GLY A 282 -9.13 -24.57 9.40
C GLY A 282 -8.79 -23.25 8.69
N HIS A 283 -9.74 -22.32 8.55
CA HIS A 283 -9.51 -21.03 7.91
C HIS A 283 -8.94 -19.96 8.85
N GLU A 284 -8.68 -20.30 10.12
CA GLU A 284 -8.08 -19.37 11.06
C GLU A 284 -6.57 -19.25 10.81
N TYR A 285 -6.02 -18.06 11.03
CA TYR A 285 -4.60 -17.80 10.82
C TYR A 285 -3.81 -18.06 12.10
N VAL A 286 -2.70 -18.80 11.98
CA VAL A 286 -1.76 -19.09 13.06
C VAL A 286 -0.36 -18.57 12.75
N LEU A 287 0.43 -18.38 13.82
CA LEU A 287 1.83 -18.00 13.74
C LEU A 287 2.70 -19.24 13.64
N LEU A 288 3.32 -19.46 12.48
CA LEU A 288 4.31 -20.51 12.26
C LEU A 288 5.71 -19.96 12.56
N PRO A 289 6.42 -20.48 13.58
CA PRO A 289 7.78 -20.03 13.89
C PRO A 289 8.72 -20.15 12.68
N GLY A 290 9.53 -19.11 12.48
CA GLY A 290 10.42 -18.98 11.34
C GLY A 290 11.84 -18.58 11.72
N THR A 291 12.67 -18.33 10.72
CA THR A 291 13.99 -17.72 10.93
C THR A 291 13.83 -16.21 10.97
N ASP A 292 14.47 -15.53 11.92
CA ASP A 292 14.53 -14.07 11.95
C ASP A 292 15.29 -13.58 10.70
N PRO A 293 14.65 -12.81 9.80
CA PRO A 293 15.34 -12.27 8.63
C PRO A 293 16.33 -11.15 9.01
N VAL A 294 16.20 -10.57 10.21
CA VAL A 294 17.10 -9.53 10.68
C VAL A 294 18.39 -10.20 11.18
N PRO A 295 19.56 -9.81 10.64
CA PRO A 295 20.82 -10.36 11.11
C PRO A 295 20.97 -10.12 12.62
N HIS A 296 21.08 -11.21 13.37
CA HIS A 296 21.48 -11.15 14.78
C HIS A 296 22.95 -10.66 14.88
N TYR A 297 23.42 -10.41 16.10
CA TYR A 297 24.76 -9.95 16.45
C TYR A 297 25.85 -11.00 16.13
N ASN A 298 26.00 -11.37 14.86
CA ASN A 298 26.84 -12.48 14.39
C ASN A 298 28.13 -11.97 13.71
N GLY A 299 28.47 -10.69 13.90
CA GLY A 299 29.58 -10.04 13.21
C GLY A 299 29.29 -9.58 11.78
N ALA A 300 28.02 -9.65 11.33
CA ALA A 300 27.59 -9.01 10.10
C ALA A 300 27.60 -7.47 10.28
N ALA A 301 27.96 -6.74 9.22
CA ALA A 301 27.92 -5.28 9.24
C ALA A 301 26.48 -4.80 9.52
N PRO A 302 26.29 -3.78 10.38
CA PRO A 302 24.96 -3.23 10.64
C PRO A 302 24.30 -2.75 9.34
N ALA A 303 23.00 -2.99 9.21
CA ALA A 303 22.23 -2.49 8.07
C ALA A 303 22.26 -0.95 8.10
N SER A 304 22.68 -0.32 7.01
CA SER A 304 22.64 1.14 6.91
C SER A 304 21.20 1.62 6.72
N PRO A 305 20.71 2.61 7.48
CA PRO A 305 19.40 3.18 7.24
C PRO A 305 19.38 3.85 5.85
N ARG A 306 18.36 3.56 5.05
CA ARG A 306 18.10 4.30 3.81
C ARG A 306 17.37 5.58 4.19
N THR A 307 18.03 6.72 4.08
CA THR A 307 17.36 8.02 4.17
C THR A 307 16.57 8.25 2.88
N ALA A 308 15.37 8.85 2.99
CA ALA A 308 14.52 9.16 1.83
C ALA A 308 15.18 10.07 0.78
N ALA A 309 16.33 10.66 1.10
CA ALA A 309 17.30 11.17 0.13
C ALA A 309 18.35 10.07 -0.17
N GLY A 310 18.08 9.20 -1.16
CA GLY A 310 19.01 8.13 -1.56
C GLY A 310 18.40 6.94 -2.30
#